data_AF-A0A970PFQ8-F1
#
_entry.id   AF-A0A970PFQ8-F1
#
_cell.length_a   1.000
_cell.length_b   1.000
_cell.length_c   1.000
_cell.angle_alpha   90.00
_cell.angle_beta   90.00
_cell.angle_gamma   90.00
#
_symmetry.space_group_name_H-M   'P 1'
#
loop_
_entity.id
_entity.type
_entity.pdbx_description
1 polymer ?
#
loop_
_entity_poly.entity_id
_entity_poly.type
_entity_poly.pdbx_seq_one_letter_code
_entity_poly.pdbx_strand_id
1 'polypeptide(L)'
;MKYKTRTDLALEVRESFPEDDVEIKGVILTEDIDKKNKIRVSTVVIKDEAGSRAMERPIGTYITIEAPELNNSSDDYHRSVSHYIAKNLKKLTGKLYRDEILVVGLGNREVTPDALGPQVVDNLFVTRHLIREFGDEFKEKNHLGNVSAI
;
A
#
# COMPACT_ATOMS: atom_id res chain seq x y z
N MET A 1 -14.44 10.89 -29.24
CA MET A 1 -13.14 10.45 -28.71
C MET A 1 -13.36 9.93 -27.30
N LYS A 2 -13.07 8.65 -27.01
CA LYS A 2 -13.07 8.16 -25.61
C LYS A 2 -11.85 8.75 -24.91
N TYR A 3 -12.06 9.60 -23.92
CA TYR A 3 -11.00 10.04 -23.01
C TYR A 3 -10.49 8.83 -22.24
N LYS A 4 -9.24 8.40 -22.47
CA LYS A 4 -8.59 7.37 -21.65
C LYS A 4 -7.93 8.11 -20.48
N THR A 5 -8.56 8.06 -19.30
CA THR A 5 -7.98 8.61 -18.07
C THR A 5 -6.67 7.87 -17.80
N ARG A 6 -5.56 8.61 -17.74
CA ARG A 6 -4.26 8.04 -17.39
C ARG A 6 -4.22 7.89 -15.88
N THR A 7 -4.45 6.67 -15.41
CA THR A 7 -4.46 6.31 -13.99
C THR A 7 -3.47 5.18 -13.72
N ASP A 8 -2.88 5.18 -12.55
CA ASP A 8 -2.05 4.12 -12.00
C ASP A 8 -2.85 3.14 -11.10
N LEU A 9 -4.08 3.47 -10.73
CA LEU A 9 -4.94 2.64 -9.90
C LEU A 9 -5.55 1.48 -10.70
N ALA A 10 -5.35 0.25 -10.22
CA ALA A 10 -6.00 -0.94 -10.79
C ALA A 10 -7.54 -0.90 -10.63
N LEU A 11 -8.03 -0.24 -9.58
CA LEU A 11 -9.47 -0.07 -9.33
C LEU A 11 -10.13 0.77 -10.42
N GLU A 12 -9.56 1.92 -10.77
CA GLU A 12 -10.12 2.81 -11.80
C GLU A 12 -10.13 2.15 -13.19
N VAL A 13 -9.12 1.33 -13.51
CA VAL A 13 -9.14 0.54 -14.75
C VAL A 13 -10.31 -0.43 -14.77
N ARG A 14 -10.60 -1.09 -13.64
CA ARG A 14 -11.77 -1.98 -13.51
C ARG A 14 -13.09 -1.20 -13.64
N GLU A 15 -13.18 -0.01 -13.04
CA GLU A 15 -14.38 0.84 -13.12
C GLU A 15 -14.62 1.43 -14.53
N SER A 16 -13.58 1.45 -15.39
CA SER A 16 -13.74 1.89 -16.78
C SER A 16 -14.51 0.92 -17.67
N PHE A 17 -14.75 -0.32 -17.19
CA PHE A 17 -15.56 -1.30 -17.90
C PHE A 17 -17.06 -0.96 -17.71
N PRO A 18 -17.85 -0.97 -18.79
CA PRO A 18 -19.18 -0.35 -18.82
C PRO A 18 -20.29 -1.07 -18.03
N GLU A 19 -20.04 -2.25 -17.45
CA GLU A 19 -21.03 -2.92 -16.59
C GLU A 19 -20.42 -3.23 -15.22
N ASP A 20 -21.12 -2.85 -14.16
CA ASP A 20 -20.73 -3.07 -12.76
C ASP A 20 -20.56 -4.56 -12.41
N ASP A 21 -21.19 -5.45 -13.20
CA ASP A 21 -21.27 -6.90 -13.03
C ASP A 21 -20.40 -7.73 -14.00
N VAL A 22 -19.53 -7.10 -14.82
CA VAL A 22 -18.59 -7.92 -15.63
C VAL A 22 -17.54 -8.51 -14.71
N GLU A 23 -17.70 -9.79 -14.36
CA GLU A 23 -16.58 -10.62 -13.90
C GLU A 23 -15.55 -10.68 -15.03
N ILE A 24 -14.54 -9.82 -14.97
CA ILE A 24 -13.38 -9.91 -15.85
C ILE A 24 -12.71 -11.25 -15.53
N LYS A 25 -12.76 -12.19 -16.48
CA LYS A 25 -12.11 -13.50 -16.32
C LYS A 25 -10.64 -13.30 -15.93
N GLY A 26 -10.25 -13.95 -14.84
CA GLY A 26 -8.90 -13.81 -14.28
C GLY A 26 -8.73 -12.65 -13.29
N VAL A 27 -9.79 -11.93 -12.91
CA VAL A 27 -9.75 -10.83 -11.93
C VAL A 27 -10.78 -11.05 -10.82
N ILE A 28 -10.40 -10.83 -9.56
CA ILE A 28 -11.31 -10.78 -8.41
C ILE A 28 -11.28 -9.38 -7.82
N LEU A 29 -12.45 -8.81 -7.52
CA LEU A 29 -12.58 -7.66 -6.62
C LEU A 29 -13.21 -8.10 -5.30
N THR A 30 -12.64 -7.66 -4.18
CA THR A 30 -13.29 -7.72 -2.86
C THR A 30 -13.21 -6.37 -2.18
N GLU A 31 -14.27 -5.99 -1.47
CA GLU A 31 -14.34 -4.71 -0.76
C GLU A 31 -14.60 -4.90 0.74
N ASP A 32 -13.91 -4.12 1.57
CA ASP A 32 -14.10 -4.00 3.02
C ASP A 32 -14.44 -2.54 3.33
N ILE A 33 -15.65 -2.28 3.84
CA ILE A 33 -16.19 -0.93 4.04
C ILE A 33 -16.41 -0.68 5.53
N ASP A 34 -15.64 0.27 6.07
CA ASP A 34 -15.85 0.83 7.40
C ASP A 34 -16.84 1.99 7.31
N LYS A 35 -18.12 1.72 7.57
CA LYS A 35 -19.18 2.73 7.50
C LYS A 35 -19.00 3.85 8.54
N LYS A 36 -18.37 3.57 9.68
CA LYS A 36 -18.19 4.55 10.76
C LYS A 36 -17.17 5.61 10.34
N ASN A 37 -16.05 5.18 9.80
CA ASN A 37 -14.96 6.06 9.37
C ASN A 37 -15.03 6.40 7.87
N LYS A 38 -16.02 5.89 7.14
CA LYS A 38 -16.15 6.04 5.68
C LYS A 38 -14.87 5.64 4.94
N ILE A 39 -14.14 4.64 5.44
CA ILE A 39 -12.94 4.12 4.81
C ILE A 39 -13.36 2.91 3.97
N ARG A 40 -12.95 2.88 2.70
CA ARG A 40 -13.17 1.75 1.80
C ARG A 40 -11.82 1.16 1.41
N VAL A 41 -11.70 -0.16 1.55
CA VAL A 41 -10.54 -0.92 1.10
C VAL A 41 -11.00 -1.86 -0.01
N SER A 42 -10.53 -1.60 -1.23
CA SER A 42 -10.84 -2.40 -2.41
C SER A 42 -9.60 -3.20 -2.82
N THR A 43 -9.73 -4.52 -2.91
CA THR A 43 -8.64 -5.43 -3.29
C THR A 43 -8.95 -6.05 -4.64
N VAL A 44 -8.13 -5.74 -5.63
CA VAL A 44 -8.16 -6.31 -6.99
C VAL A 44 -7.06 -7.35 -7.09
N VAL A 45 -7.43 -8.62 -7.31
CA VAL A 45 -6.50 -9.72 -7.54
C VAL A 45 -6.54 -10.14 -9.00
N ILE A 46 -5.46 -9.87 -9.73
CA ILE A 46 -5.26 -10.35 -11.10
C ILE A 46 -4.56 -11.71 -11.01
N LYS A 47 -5.21 -12.76 -11.49
CA LYS A 47 -4.80 -14.16 -11.30
C LYS A 47 -4.01 -14.74 -12.48
N ASP A 48 -4.25 -14.26 -13.69
CA ASP A 48 -3.72 -14.86 -14.91
C ASP A 48 -3.42 -13.83 -16.01
N GLU A 49 -2.80 -14.30 -17.09
CA GLU A 49 -2.42 -13.51 -18.26
C GLU A 49 -3.61 -12.92 -19.03
N ALA A 50 -4.81 -13.54 -18.93
CA ALA A 50 -6.00 -12.96 -19.54
C ALA A 50 -6.46 -11.74 -18.74
N GLY A 51 -6.52 -11.86 -17.42
CA GLY A 51 -6.77 -10.74 -16.51
C GLY A 51 -5.73 -9.65 -16.64
N SER A 52 -4.45 -10.01 -16.75
CA SER A 52 -3.36 -9.03 -16.92
C SER A 52 -3.49 -8.21 -18.21
N ARG A 53 -3.81 -8.87 -19.33
CA ARG A 53 -4.07 -8.19 -20.60
C ARG A 53 -5.32 -7.33 -20.58
N ALA A 54 -6.39 -7.81 -19.95
CA ALA A 54 -7.64 -7.05 -19.81
C ALA A 54 -7.44 -5.81 -18.94
N MET A 55 -6.71 -5.94 -17.84
CA MET A 55 -6.47 -4.86 -16.88
C MET A 55 -5.30 -3.95 -17.25
N GLU A 56 -4.51 -4.27 -18.29
CA GLU A 56 -3.25 -3.59 -18.62
C GLU A 56 -2.31 -3.46 -17.40
N ARG A 57 -2.33 -4.46 -16.51
CA ARG A 57 -1.57 -4.51 -15.26
C ARG A 57 -0.99 -5.90 -15.05
N PRO A 58 0.21 -6.03 -14.48
CA PRO A 58 0.78 -7.34 -14.14
C PRO A 58 -0.14 -8.18 -13.24
N ILE A 59 0.07 -9.50 -13.28
CA ILE A 59 -0.54 -10.43 -12.31
C ILE A 59 -0.09 -10.03 -10.90
N GLY A 60 -1.03 -9.92 -9.97
CA GLY A 60 -0.73 -9.46 -8.62
C GLY A 60 -1.96 -9.00 -7.85
N THR A 61 -1.71 -8.56 -6.61
CA THR A 61 -2.73 -8.04 -5.70
C THR A 61 -2.55 -6.54 -5.56
N TYR A 62 -3.60 -5.80 -5.91
CA TYR A 62 -3.65 -4.34 -5.86
C TYR A 62 -4.66 -3.94 -4.80
N ILE A 63 -4.26 -3.10 -3.85
CA ILE A 63 -5.11 -2.64 -2.77
C ILE A 63 -5.23 -1.13 -2.88
N THR A 64 -6.47 -0.65 -2.95
CA THR A 64 -6.80 0.78 -2.89
C THR A 64 -7.45 1.06 -1.55
N ILE A 65 -6.96 2.07 -0.84
CA ILE A 65 -7.56 2.54 0.42
C ILE A 65 -8.06 3.95 0.17
N GLU A 66 -9.37 4.13 0.21
CA GLU A 66 -10.01 5.43 0.07
C GLU A 66 -10.41 5.95 1.45
N ALA A 67 -9.91 7.14 1.78
CA ALA A 67 -10.09 7.80 3.07
C ALA A 67 -10.48 9.27 2.82
N PRO A 68 -11.77 9.56 2.55
CA PRO A 68 -12.22 10.88 2.08
C PRO A 68 -12.02 11.99 3.12
N GLU A 69 -11.93 11.66 4.41
CA GLU A 69 -11.73 12.63 5.48
C GLU A 69 -10.26 12.77 5.89
N LEU A 70 -9.31 12.22 5.11
CA LEU A 70 -7.87 12.26 5.44
C LEU A 70 -7.34 13.69 5.56
N ASN A 71 -7.88 14.61 4.76
CA ASN A 71 -7.54 16.03 4.78
C ASN A 71 -8.11 16.78 6.00
N ASN A 72 -9.09 16.20 6.70
CA ASN A 72 -9.67 16.77 7.90
C ASN A 72 -8.84 16.28 9.09
N SER A 73 -8.06 17.18 9.68
CA SER A 73 -6.96 16.93 10.62
C SER A 73 -7.33 16.34 12.00
N SER A 74 -8.22 15.34 12.07
CA SER A 74 -8.49 14.61 13.30
C SER A 74 -7.47 13.47 13.47
N ASP A 75 -6.69 13.52 14.55
CA ASP A 75 -5.71 12.48 14.91
C ASP A 75 -6.35 11.08 14.99
N ASP A 76 -7.60 10.99 15.45
CA ASP A 76 -8.34 9.73 15.54
C ASP A 76 -8.63 9.12 14.16
N TYR A 77 -8.89 9.97 13.17
CA TYR A 77 -9.09 9.54 11.79
C TYR A 77 -7.78 9.04 11.18
N HIS A 78 -6.70 9.82 11.35
CA HIS A 78 -5.37 9.44 10.87
C HIS A 78 -4.90 8.12 11.47
N ARG A 79 -5.18 7.88 12.76
CA ARG A 79 -4.90 6.60 13.43
C ARG A 79 -5.69 5.44 12.80
N SER A 80 -6.97 5.66 12.48
CA SER A 80 -7.82 4.65 11.83
C SER A 80 -7.28 4.30 10.44
N VAL A 81 -6.94 5.29 9.62
CA VAL A 81 -6.34 5.08 8.30
C VAL A 81 -5.00 4.34 8.41
N SER A 82 -4.15 4.76 9.34
CA SER A 82 -2.86 4.10 9.62
C SER A 82 -3.04 2.63 9.99
N HIS A 83 -4.09 2.29 10.74
CA HIS A 83 -4.42 0.90 11.06
C HIS A 83 -4.75 0.08 9.79
N TYR A 84 -5.56 0.63 8.86
CA TYR A 84 -5.86 -0.04 7.60
C TYR A 84 -4.61 -0.21 6.71
N ILE A 85 -3.74 0.80 6.64
CA ILE A 85 -2.46 0.70 5.92
C ILE A 85 -1.61 -0.43 6.53
N ALA A 86 -1.40 -0.42 7.85
CA ALA A 86 -0.60 -1.44 8.54
C ALA A 86 -1.19 -2.85 8.40
N LYS A 87 -2.52 -2.99 8.49
CA LYS A 87 -3.24 -4.27 8.29
C LYS A 87 -2.99 -4.82 6.89
N ASN A 88 -3.11 -3.99 5.85
CA ASN A 88 -2.94 -4.42 4.47
C ASN A 88 -1.47 -4.66 4.09
N LEU A 89 -0.54 -3.84 4.58
CA LEU A 89 0.89 -4.12 4.43
C LEU A 89 1.25 -5.49 5.01
N LYS A 90 0.80 -5.81 6.24
CA LYS A 90 1.02 -7.13 6.85
C LYS A 90 0.45 -8.28 6.03
N LYS A 91 -0.70 -8.09 5.37
CA LYS A 91 -1.28 -9.10 4.47
C LYS A 91 -0.41 -9.33 3.24
N LEU A 92 0.10 -8.27 2.63
CA LEU A 92 0.95 -8.34 1.43
C LEU A 92 2.32 -8.93 1.74
N THR A 93 2.91 -8.56 2.87
CA THR A 93 4.26 -8.98 3.24
C THR A 93 4.30 -10.36 3.92
N GLY A 94 3.17 -10.85 4.43
CA GLY A 94 3.17 -12.06 5.25
C GLY A 94 4.01 -11.90 6.52
N LYS A 95 4.63 -13.00 6.99
CA LYS A 95 5.48 -13.00 8.20
C LYS A 95 6.95 -12.69 7.85
N LEU A 96 7.30 -11.41 7.68
CA LEU A 96 8.69 -10.96 7.46
C LEU A 96 9.57 -10.91 8.73
N TYR A 97 9.23 -11.67 9.78
CA TYR A 97 9.83 -11.53 11.12
C TYR A 97 11.34 -11.80 11.19
N ARG A 98 11.95 -12.33 10.12
CA ARG A 98 13.39 -12.65 10.07
C ARG A 98 14.14 -11.98 8.92
N ASP A 99 13.47 -11.17 8.12
CA ASP A 99 14.05 -10.65 6.89
C ASP A 99 14.76 -9.31 7.13
N GLU A 100 15.82 -9.08 6.35
CA GLU A 100 16.40 -7.75 6.22
C GLU A 100 15.51 -6.92 5.30
N ILE A 101 14.97 -5.82 5.83
CA ILE A 101 14.01 -4.98 5.13
C ILE A 101 14.72 -3.72 4.64
N LEU A 102 14.56 -3.42 3.34
CA LEU A 102 14.90 -2.14 2.75
C LEU A 102 13.62 -1.41 2.37
N VAL A 103 13.41 -0.24 2.96
CA VAL A 103 12.33 0.68 2.56
C VAL A 103 12.92 1.73 1.62
N VAL A 104 12.29 1.93 0.46
CA VAL A 104 12.75 2.91 -0.54
C VAL A 104 11.69 4.01 -0.68
N GLY A 105 12.06 5.24 -0.36
CA GLY A 105 11.21 6.42 -0.47
C GLY A 105 11.28 7.05 -1.86
N LEU A 106 10.55 6.49 -2.82
CA LEU A 106 10.52 7.03 -4.18
C LEU A 106 9.84 8.41 -4.22
N GLY A 107 10.49 9.35 -4.89
CA GLY A 107 9.96 10.70 -5.11
C GLY A 107 11.03 11.77 -5.15
N ASN A 108 10.63 13.00 -5.47
CA ASN A 108 11.49 14.17 -5.52
C ASN A 108 11.16 15.15 -4.39
N ARG A 109 12.12 15.36 -3.48
CA ARG A 109 12.01 16.28 -2.33
C ARG A 109 11.71 17.72 -2.72
N GLU A 110 12.17 18.15 -3.90
CA GLU A 110 12.01 19.52 -4.39
C GLU A 110 10.64 19.75 -5.05
N VAL A 111 9.80 18.72 -5.16
CA VAL A 111 8.49 18.79 -5.84
C VAL A 111 7.42 18.34 -4.85
N THR A 112 6.65 19.29 -4.29
CA THR A 112 5.64 19.03 -3.24
C THR A 112 4.74 17.82 -3.47
N PRO A 113 4.11 17.62 -4.66
CA PRO A 113 3.26 16.44 -4.87
C PRO A 113 4.02 15.11 -4.95
N ASP A 114 5.34 15.13 -5.15
CA ASP A 114 6.20 13.95 -5.31
C ASP A 114 7.14 13.74 -4.09
N ALA A 115 7.10 14.61 -3.09
CA ALA A 115 7.97 14.55 -1.91
C ALA A 115 7.53 13.50 -0.87
N LEU A 116 6.37 12.86 -1.05
CA LEU A 116 5.77 11.98 -0.05
C LEU A 116 6.66 10.79 0.33
N GLY A 117 7.23 10.07 -0.64
CA GLY A 117 8.09 8.92 -0.37
C GLY A 117 9.32 9.29 0.48
N PRO A 118 10.11 10.30 0.09
CA PRO A 118 11.23 10.78 0.90
C PRO A 118 10.81 11.26 2.30
N GLN A 119 9.67 11.95 2.43
CA GLN A 119 9.16 12.41 3.72
C GLN A 119 8.71 11.26 4.64
N VAL A 120 8.16 10.18 4.07
CA VAL A 120 7.82 8.97 4.83
C VAL A 120 9.10 8.34 5.38
N VAL A 121 10.14 8.21 4.55
CA VAL A 121 11.43 7.62 4.96
C VAL A 121 12.09 8.40 6.11
N ASP A 122 12.03 9.73 6.08
CA ASP A 122 12.61 10.58 7.15
C ASP A 122 11.97 10.33 8.52
N ASN A 123 10.75 9.76 8.56
CA ASN A 123 10.01 9.46 9.79
C ASN A 123 10.05 7.97 10.18
N LEU A 124 10.83 7.13 9.46
CA LEU A 124 10.95 5.70 9.77
C LEU A 124 11.93 5.44 10.93
N PHE A 125 11.53 4.52 11.81
CA PHE A 125 12.43 3.99 12.82
C PHE A 125 13.40 2.96 12.21
N VAL A 126 14.53 3.44 11.72
CA VAL A 126 15.60 2.62 11.12
C VAL A 126 16.40 1.93 12.22
N THR A 127 16.58 0.61 12.13
CA THR A 127 17.18 -0.20 13.19
C THR A 127 18.44 -0.96 12.77
N ARG A 128 18.72 -1.06 11.46
CA ARG A 128 19.87 -1.83 10.94
C ARG A 128 21.21 -1.39 11.53
N HIS A 129 21.39 -0.09 11.75
CA HIS A 129 22.64 0.45 12.32
C HIS A 129 22.81 0.05 13.79
N LEU A 130 21.73 0.09 14.59
CA LEU A 130 21.75 -0.37 15.99
C LEU A 130 22.09 -1.85 16.10
N ILE A 131 21.51 -2.68 15.21
CA ILE A 131 21.78 -4.12 15.20
C ILE A 131 23.24 -4.41 14.80
N ARG A 132 23.80 -3.63 13.88
CA ARG A 132 25.22 -3.76 13.51
C ARG A 132 26.17 -3.35 14.63
N GLU A 133 25.79 -2.39 15.45
CA GLU A 133 26.60 -1.88 16.56
C GLU A 133 26.50 -2.77 17.81
N PHE A 134 25.30 -3.22 18.16
CA PHE A 134 25.01 -3.92 19.43
C PHE A 134 24.75 -5.43 19.28
N GLY A 135 24.67 -5.95 18.06
CA GLY A 135 24.49 -7.38 17.76
C GLY A 135 23.05 -7.90 17.90
N ASP A 136 22.89 -9.21 17.64
CA ASP A 136 21.57 -9.87 17.60
C ASP A 136 20.89 -9.96 18.98
N GLU A 137 21.64 -10.00 20.08
CA GLU A 137 21.05 -9.99 21.43
C GLU A 137 20.22 -8.72 21.68
N PHE A 138 20.72 -7.56 21.21
CA PHE A 138 20.00 -6.29 21.30
C PHE A 138 18.71 -6.31 20.46
N LYS A 139 18.76 -6.91 19.27
CA LYS A 139 17.61 -7.07 18.37
C LYS A 139 16.50 -7.89 19.03
N GLU A 140 16.84 -9.05 19.60
CA GLU A 140 15.88 -9.95 20.24
C GLU A 140 15.28 -9.34 21.50
N LYS A 141 16.11 -8.77 22.38
CA LYS A 141 15.69 -8.15 23.63
C LYS A 141 14.69 -7.01 23.43
N ASN A 142 14.83 -6.25 22.35
CA ASN A 142 13.99 -5.09 22.05
C ASN A 142 12.89 -5.40 21.00
N HIS A 143 12.76 -6.65 20.57
CA HIS A 143 11.79 -7.09 19.56
C HIS A 143 11.87 -6.27 18.24
N LEU A 144 13.08 -5.95 17.79
CA LEU A 144 13.30 -5.12 16.61
C LEU A 144 13.36 -5.96 15.32
N GLY A 145 12.75 -5.44 14.26
CA GLY A 145 13.04 -5.87 12.89
C GLY A 145 14.39 -5.31 12.43
N ASN A 146 15.02 -5.90 11.40
CA ASN A 146 16.22 -5.35 10.78
C ASN A 146 15.82 -4.49 9.58
N VAL A 147 15.70 -3.17 9.80
CA VAL A 147 15.17 -2.23 8.80
C VAL A 147 16.22 -1.20 8.43
N SER A 148 16.41 -1.00 7.12
CA SER A 148 17.12 0.12 6.51
C SER A 148 16.19 0.90 5.59
N ALA A 149 16.50 2.18 5.37
CA ALA A 149 15.72 3.02 4.45
C ALA A 149 16.64 3.89 3.59
N ILE A 150 16.22 4.14 2.35
CA ILE A 150 16.90 5.01 1.36
C ILE A 150 15.89 5.88 0.61
#